data_AF-J3PFD5-F1
#
_entry.id   AF-J3PFD5-F1
#
_cell.length_a   1.000
_cell.length_b   1.000
_cell.length_c   1.000
_cell.angle_alpha   90.00
_cell.angle_beta   90.00
_cell.angle_gamma   90.00
#
_symmetry.space_group_name_H-M   'P 1'
#
loop_
_entity.id
_entity.type
_entity.pdbx_description
1 polymer ?
#
loop_
_entity_poly.entity_id
_entity_poly.type
_entity_poly.pdbx_seq_one_letter_code
_entity_poly.pdbx_strand_id
1 'polypeptide(L)'
;MSSPFPQSQPQPPPPTHSSADEAAVGGACGDHGLSRAEFDELRRRATAAKATCYAPYSNFRVGACALSEGGGGPEGAASPYISGANVENASYPVGVCAEVTTLSSAVTSGHRRFRALAVATDVAPPASPCGRCRQFIREFCPLDMPILMFDKNEDFIVMKLEALLPLSFGPENLLPPGAAAAAARGSA
;
A
#
# COMPACT_ATOMS: atom_id res chain seq x y z
N MET A 1 23.17 -24.37 17.20
CA MET A 1 22.73 -24.91 15.89
C MET A 1 22.79 -23.76 14.90
N SER A 2 23.70 -23.81 13.92
CA SER A 2 23.83 -22.76 12.91
C SER A 2 22.72 -22.93 11.85
N SER A 3 22.06 -21.84 11.47
CA SER A 3 20.95 -21.87 10.49
C SER A 3 21.41 -22.50 9.17
N PRO A 4 20.66 -23.47 8.61
CA PRO A 4 21.00 -24.11 7.33
C PRO A 4 20.75 -23.21 6.11
N PHE A 5 20.22 -22.00 6.31
CA PHE A 5 19.93 -21.07 5.22
C PHE A 5 21.10 -20.10 5.02
N PRO A 6 21.59 -19.93 3.77
CA PRO A 6 22.56 -18.89 3.47
C PRO A 6 21.99 -17.54 3.87
N GLN A 7 22.67 -16.84 4.77
CA GLN A 7 22.29 -15.49 5.13
C GLN A 7 22.61 -14.59 3.95
N SER A 8 21.59 -14.24 3.16
CA SER A 8 21.70 -13.10 2.26
C SER A 8 22.02 -11.89 3.12
N GLN A 9 23.04 -11.11 2.74
CA GLN A 9 23.31 -9.85 3.43
C GLN A 9 22.07 -8.97 3.21
N PRO A 10 21.37 -8.57 4.28
CA PRO A 10 20.19 -7.73 4.14
C PRO A 10 20.64 -6.41 3.52
N GLN A 11 19.97 -6.00 2.45
CA GLN A 11 20.15 -4.66 1.91
C GLN A 11 19.88 -3.64 3.03
N PRO A 12 20.67 -2.57 3.15
CA PRO A 12 20.42 -1.56 4.17
C PRO A 12 19.00 -1.00 3.97
N PRO A 13 18.24 -0.81 5.05
CA PRO A 13 16.91 -0.23 4.94
C PRO A 13 17.01 1.17 4.31
N PRO A 14 16.02 1.57 3.50
CA PRO A 14 15.99 2.92 2.96
C PRO A 14 15.99 3.96 4.09
N PRO A 15 16.57 5.15 3.86
CA PRO A 15 16.63 6.18 4.88
C PRO A 15 15.22 6.62 5.29
N THR A 16 15.02 6.77 6.60
CA THR A 16 13.82 7.41 7.15
C THR A 16 14.03 8.92 7.16
N HIS A 17 13.03 9.65 6.68
CA HIS A 17 13.02 11.10 6.62
C HIS A 17 11.99 11.68 7.59
N SER A 18 12.24 12.86 8.14
CA SER A 18 11.21 13.52 8.96
C SER A 18 10.20 14.24 8.10
N SER A 19 8.91 14.12 8.40
CA SER A 19 7.86 14.90 7.72
C SER A 19 7.91 16.40 8.05
N ALA A 20 8.68 16.79 9.08
CA ALA A 20 8.99 18.18 9.38
C ALA A 20 10.15 18.75 8.53
N ASP A 21 10.93 17.90 7.85
CA ASP A 21 12.00 18.33 6.96
C ASP A 21 11.43 18.67 5.57
N GLU A 22 11.32 19.97 5.33
CA GLU A 22 10.83 20.54 4.07
C GLU A 22 11.62 20.08 2.84
N ALA A 23 12.94 19.90 2.96
CA ALA A 23 13.76 19.45 1.84
C ALA A 23 13.50 17.96 1.54
N ALA A 24 13.34 17.13 2.58
CA ALA A 24 13.03 15.72 2.40
C ALA A 24 11.62 15.51 1.81
N VAL A 25 10.63 16.24 2.31
CA VAL A 25 9.26 16.21 1.76
C VAL A 25 9.26 16.72 0.31
N GLY A 26 9.96 17.82 0.03
CA GLY A 26 10.10 18.36 -1.32
C GLY A 26 10.73 17.38 -2.30
N GLY A 27 11.80 16.69 -1.88
CA GLY A 27 12.45 15.64 -2.66
C GLY A 27 11.51 14.48 -2.97
N ALA A 28 10.86 13.92 -1.94
CA ALA A 28 9.89 12.83 -2.11
C ALA A 28 8.71 13.21 -3.02
N CYS A 29 8.20 14.44 -2.89
CA CYS A 29 7.15 14.98 -3.76
C CYS A 29 7.60 15.06 -5.22
N GLY A 30 8.81 15.60 -5.46
CA GLY A 30 9.41 15.71 -6.79
C GLY A 30 9.65 14.36 -7.46
N ASP A 31 10.26 13.42 -6.73
CA ASP A 31 10.63 12.10 -7.23
C ASP A 31 9.42 11.22 -7.59
N HIS A 32 8.28 11.47 -6.94
CA HIS A 32 7.07 10.67 -7.07
C HIS A 32 5.88 11.39 -7.70
N GLY A 33 6.09 12.60 -8.23
CA GLY A 33 5.04 13.37 -8.92
C GLY A 33 3.84 13.69 -8.03
N LEU A 34 4.09 13.96 -6.75
CA LEU A 34 3.09 14.40 -5.78
C LEU A 34 3.25 15.90 -5.51
N SER A 35 2.15 16.60 -5.32
CA SER A 35 2.18 17.95 -4.75
C SER A 35 2.36 17.87 -3.23
N ARG A 36 2.88 18.95 -2.63
CA ARG A 36 2.98 19.07 -1.17
C ARG A 36 1.62 18.87 -0.49
N ALA A 37 0.56 19.45 -1.04
CA ALA A 37 -0.79 19.32 -0.49
C ALA A 37 -1.29 17.86 -0.51
N GLU A 38 -0.97 17.10 -1.58
CA GLU A 38 -1.31 15.68 -1.66
C GLU A 38 -0.54 14.85 -0.63
N PHE A 39 0.75 15.12 -0.45
CA PHE A 39 1.57 14.46 0.57
C PHE A 39 1.00 14.69 1.97
N ASP A 40 0.70 15.95 2.32
CA ASP A 40 0.17 16.30 3.63
C ASP A 40 -1.21 15.68 3.88
N GLU A 41 -2.08 15.67 2.87
CA GLU A 41 -3.41 15.08 3.02
C GLU A 41 -3.35 13.55 3.14
N LEU A 42 -2.45 12.89 2.40
CA LEU A 42 -2.18 11.46 2.53
C LEU A 42 -1.66 11.11 3.93
N ARG A 43 -0.65 11.84 4.43
CA ARG A 43 -0.12 11.68 5.80
C ARG A 43 -1.23 11.86 6.83
N ARG A 44 -1.93 13.00 6.78
CA ARG A 44 -2.97 13.36 7.75
C ARG A 44 -4.09 12.32 7.78
N ARG A 45 -4.59 11.88 6.63
CA ARG A 45 -5.68 10.91 6.54
C ARG A 45 -5.26 9.51 6.97
N ALA A 46 -4.09 9.03 6.55
CA ALA A 46 -3.59 7.72 6.97
C ALA A 46 -3.36 7.68 8.49
N THR A 47 -2.76 8.72 9.06
CA THR A 47 -2.58 8.83 10.52
C THR A 47 -3.91 8.86 11.26
N ALA A 48 -4.88 9.67 10.80
CA ALA A 48 -6.21 9.77 11.42
C ALA A 48 -7.00 8.45 11.33
N ALA A 49 -6.86 7.70 10.22
CA ALA A 49 -7.55 6.43 10.02
C ALA A 49 -7.19 5.36 11.06
N LYS A 50 -6.00 5.44 11.71
CA LYS A 50 -5.65 4.54 12.82
C LYS A 50 -6.70 4.55 13.94
N ALA A 51 -7.41 5.65 14.15
CA ALA A 51 -8.43 5.76 15.19
C ALA A 51 -9.69 4.91 14.91
N THR A 52 -9.89 4.47 13.67
CA THR A 52 -11.07 3.67 13.28
C THR A 52 -10.79 2.16 13.21
N CYS A 53 -9.58 1.73 13.56
CA CYS A 53 -9.23 0.31 13.53
C CYS A 53 -10.06 -0.51 14.52
N TYR A 54 -10.29 -1.77 14.18
CA TYR A 54 -10.73 -2.78 15.14
C TYR A 54 -9.56 -3.75 15.35
N ALA A 55 -8.77 -3.52 16.40
CA ALA A 55 -7.56 -4.31 16.67
C ALA A 55 -7.42 -4.73 18.15
N PRO A 56 -8.42 -5.39 18.76
CA PRO A 56 -8.38 -5.73 20.18
C PRO A 56 -7.39 -6.85 20.51
N TYR A 57 -6.92 -7.62 19.52
CA TYR A 57 -6.05 -8.77 19.75
C TYR A 57 -4.59 -8.35 19.70
N SER A 58 -4.16 -7.65 18.64
CA SER A 58 -2.76 -7.19 18.54
C SER A 58 -2.50 -5.88 19.27
N ASN A 59 -3.52 -5.04 19.45
CA ASN A 59 -3.38 -3.63 19.83
C ASN A 59 -2.47 -2.83 18.87
N PHE A 60 -2.27 -3.33 17.65
CA PHE A 60 -1.45 -2.72 16.62
C PHE A 60 -2.33 -2.02 15.58
N ARG A 61 -2.39 -0.69 15.67
CA ARG A 61 -3.27 0.11 14.82
C ARG A 61 -2.56 0.51 13.55
N VAL A 62 -3.24 0.28 12.42
CA VAL A 62 -2.77 0.63 11.09
C VAL A 62 -3.87 1.41 10.39
N GLY A 63 -3.50 2.56 9.83
CA GLY A 63 -4.37 3.37 8.99
C GLY A 63 -3.76 3.48 7.61
N ALA A 64 -4.59 3.60 6.58
CA ALA A 64 -4.14 3.80 5.22
C ALA A 64 -5.03 4.81 4.49
N CYS A 65 -4.47 5.49 3.49
CA CYS A 65 -5.20 6.38 2.61
C CYS A 65 -4.70 6.26 1.17
N ALA A 66 -5.61 6.04 0.23
CA ALA A 66 -5.32 6.00 -1.20
C ALA A 66 -5.75 7.32 -1.86
N LEU A 67 -4.89 7.86 -2.72
CA LEU A 67 -5.20 8.96 -3.63
C LEU A 67 -5.57 8.39 -4.99
N SER A 68 -6.82 8.56 -5.40
CA SER A 68 -7.30 8.16 -6.73
C SER A 68 -6.94 9.20 -7.80
N GLU A 69 -6.74 8.76 -9.05
CA GLU A 69 -6.71 9.68 -10.20
C GLU A 69 -8.09 10.33 -10.33
N GLY A 70 -8.15 11.67 -10.32
CA GLY A 70 -9.41 12.41 -10.41
C GLY A 70 -10.24 11.98 -11.63
N GLY A 71 -11.54 11.71 -11.41
CA GLY A 71 -12.51 11.42 -12.48
C GLY A 71 -12.96 9.96 -12.62
N GLY A 72 -12.54 9.03 -11.75
CA GLY A 72 -12.98 7.63 -11.78
C GLY A 72 -14.11 7.27 -10.80
N GLY A 73 -14.48 8.16 -9.88
CA GLY A 73 -15.65 7.94 -9.02
C GLY A 73 -16.96 8.24 -9.77
N PRO A 74 -18.11 7.75 -9.29
CA PRO A 74 -19.41 8.21 -9.79
C PRO A 74 -19.44 9.75 -9.78
N GLU A 75 -20.07 10.35 -10.80
CA GLU A 75 -20.29 11.80 -10.83
C GLU A 75 -20.84 12.27 -9.48
N GLY A 76 -20.11 13.15 -8.78
CA GLY A 76 -20.44 13.61 -7.43
C GLY A 76 -19.64 12.98 -6.28
N ALA A 77 -18.64 12.14 -6.54
CA ALA A 77 -17.73 11.63 -5.50
C ALA A 77 -17.00 12.79 -4.77
N ALA A 78 -17.24 12.94 -3.47
CA ALA A 78 -16.89 14.12 -2.68
C ALA A 78 -15.37 14.32 -2.44
N SER A 79 -14.55 13.28 -2.61
CA SER A 79 -13.10 13.36 -2.39
C SER A 79 -12.35 12.26 -3.14
N PRO A 80 -11.17 12.55 -3.74
CA PRO A 80 -10.33 11.54 -4.37
C PRO A 80 -9.54 10.70 -3.35
N TYR A 81 -9.72 10.97 -2.04
CA TYR A 81 -9.03 10.29 -0.96
C TYR A 81 -9.95 9.30 -0.27
N ILE A 82 -9.54 8.04 -0.26
CA ILE A 82 -10.25 6.96 0.42
C ILE A 82 -9.37 6.51 1.58
N SER A 83 -9.94 6.29 2.77
CA SER A 83 -9.21 5.88 3.96
C SER A 83 -9.78 4.61 4.55
N GLY A 84 -8.93 3.84 5.21
CA GLY A 84 -9.30 2.59 5.85
C GLY A 84 -8.33 2.23 6.97
N ALA A 85 -8.74 1.27 7.79
CA ALA A 85 -7.96 0.79 8.92
C ALA A 85 -7.96 -0.74 8.96
N ASN A 86 -7.07 -1.32 9.74
CA ASN A 86 -7.07 -2.76 9.96
C ASN A 86 -8.29 -3.20 10.79
N VAL A 87 -8.83 -4.37 10.44
CA VAL A 87 -9.97 -5.00 11.09
C VAL A 87 -9.60 -6.44 11.41
N GLU A 88 -9.45 -6.72 12.70
CA GLU A 88 -9.10 -8.04 13.21
C GLU A 88 -10.33 -8.93 13.42
N ASN A 89 -10.07 -10.21 13.67
CA ASN A 89 -11.08 -11.19 13.98
C ASN A 89 -10.50 -12.23 14.94
N ALA A 90 -11.35 -12.86 15.76
CA ALA A 90 -10.92 -13.95 16.66
C ALA A 90 -10.29 -15.12 15.87
N SER A 91 -10.77 -15.39 14.65
CA SER A 91 -10.10 -16.26 13.70
C SER A 91 -9.06 -15.45 12.93
N TYR A 92 -7.82 -15.40 13.45
CA TYR A 92 -6.78 -14.46 12.97
C TYR A 92 -6.59 -14.40 11.44
N PRO A 93 -6.62 -15.53 10.68
CA PRO A 93 -6.40 -15.49 9.23
C PRO A 93 -7.43 -14.69 8.43
N VAL A 94 -8.64 -14.47 8.96
CA VAL A 94 -9.69 -13.71 8.25
C VAL A 94 -9.61 -12.20 8.48
N GLY A 95 -8.67 -11.74 9.32
CA GLY A 95 -8.41 -10.32 9.51
C GLY A 95 -7.94 -9.62 8.23
N VAL A 96 -8.27 -8.33 8.10
CA VAL A 96 -7.98 -7.51 6.93
C VAL A 96 -7.08 -6.33 7.32
N CYS A 97 -6.03 -6.10 6.54
CA CYS A 97 -5.09 -5.01 6.77
C CYS A 97 -5.64 -3.69 6.23
N ALA A 98 -5.13 -2.56 6.73
CA ALA A 98 -5.63 -1.23 6.36
C ALA A 98 -5.57 -0.94 4.86
N GLU A 99 -4.51 -1.39 4.18
CA GLU A 99 -4.29 -1.21 2.76
C GLU A 99 -5.36 -1.92 1.93
N VAL A 100 -5.69 -3.17 2.31
CA VAL A 100 -6.73 -3.96 1.66
C VAL A 100 -8.10 -3.37 1.93
N THR A 101 -8.40 -2.95 3.17
CA THR A 101 -9.65 -2.25 3.50
C THR A 101 -9.80 -1.01 2.63
N THR A 102 -8.77 -0.16 2.57
CA THR A 102 -8.76 1.11 1.83
C THR A 102 -9.01 0.89 0.34
N LEU A 103 -8.24 0.00 -0.30
CA LEU A 103 -8.37 -0.27 -1.73
C LEU A 103 -9.68 -0.99 -2.05
N SER A 104 -10.13 -1.92 -1.20
CA SER A 104 -11.43 -2.58 -1.40
C SER A 104 -12.57 -1.56 -1.35
N SER A 105 -12.57 -0.65 -0.38
CA SER A 105 -13.56 0.43 -0.31
C SER A 105 -13.49 1.35 -1.52
N ALA A 106 -12.29 1.69 -1.98
CA ALA A 106 -12.14 2.53 -3.16
C ALA A 106 -12.67 1.85 -4.43
N VAL A 107 -12.33 0.57 -4.63
CA VAL A 107 -12.79 -0.23 -5.77
C VAL A 107 -14.29 -0.45 -5.72
N THR A 108 -14.89 -0.78 -4.58
CA THR A 108 -16.35 -0.92 -4.51
C THR A 108 -17.07 0.41 -4.70
N SER A 109 -16.41 1.54 -4.43
CA SER A 109 -16.94 2.89 -4.67
C SER A 109 -16.66 3.45 -6.08
N GLY A 110 -16.14 2.61 -7.00
CA GLY A 110 -15.94 2.98 -8.41
C GLY A 110 -14.53 3.41 -8.79
N HIS A 111 -13.64 3.69 -7.83
CA HIS A 111 -12.26 4.08 -8.13
C HIS A 111 -11.47 2.88 -8.68
N ARG A 112 -10.79 3.05 -9.82
CA ARG A 112 -10.00 1.99 -10.48
C ARG A 112 -8.54 2.38 -10.74
N ARG A 113 -8.17 3.62 -10.47
CA ARG A 113 -6.83 4.15 -10.73
C ARG A 113 -6.37 4.98 -9.53
N PHE A 114 -5.11 4.77 -9.16
CA PHE A 114 -4.50 5.30 -7.94
C PHE A 114 -3.13 5.89 -8.26
N ARG A 115 -2.83 7.03 -7.64
CA ARG A 115 -1.55 7.74 -7.77
C ARG A 115 -0.60 7.49 -6.61
N ALA A 116 -1.13 7.22 -5.43
CA ALA A 116 -0.35 6.97 -4.24
C ALA A 116 -1.16 6.23 -3.18
N LEU A 117 -0.45 5.54 -2.30
CA LEU A 117 -1.00 4.96 -1.08
C LEU A 117 -0.13 5.36 0.12
N ALA A 118 -0.75 5.91 1.16
CA ALA A 118 -0.12 6.13 2.44
C ALA A 118 -0.54 5.07 3.46
N VAL A 119 0.39 4.64 4.30
CA VAL A 119 0.18 3.71 5.41
C VAL A 119 0.83 4.30 6.65
N ALA A 120 0.11 4.32 7.77
CA ALA A 120 0.58 4.85 9.05
C ALA A 120 0.42 3.81 10.15
N THR A 121 1.42 3.73 11.04
CA THR A 121 1.42 2.80 12.19
C THR A 121 1.78 3.51 13.50
N ASP A 122 1.76 2.78 14.62
CA ASP A 122 2.15 3.29 15.95
C ASP A 122 3.58 2.88 16.36
N VAL A 123 4.38 2.38 15.42
CA VAL A 123 5.76 1.95 15.68
C VAL A 123 6.73 2.75 14.83
N ALA A 124 7.97 2.86 15.31
CA ALA A 124 9.11 3.42 14.58
C ALA A 124 10.23 2.37 14.51
N PRO A 125 10.94 2.22 13.37
CA PRO A 125 10.77 2.95 12.11
C PRO A 125 9.47 2.60 11.37
N PRO A 126 9.12 3.29 10.27
CA PRO A 126 7.88 3.02 9.52
C PRO A 126 7.74 1.55 9.14
N ALA A 127 6.57 0.97 9.43
CA ALA A 127 6.29 -0.42 9.09
C ALA A 127 5.92 -0.56 7.60
N SER A 128 6.48 -1.57 6.95
CA SER A 128 6.19 -1.87 5.54
C SER A 128 4.88 -2.66 5.38
N PRO A 129 4.12 -2.44 4.28
CA PRO A 129 2.99 -3.29 3.93
C PRO A 129 3.37 -4.77 3.91
N CYS A 130 2.50 -5.64 4.43
CA CYS A 130 2.76 -7.07 4.44
C CYS A 130 2.69 -7.66 3.02
N GLY A 131 3.25 -8.85 2.80
CA GLY A 131 3.30 -9.48 1.48
C GLY A 131 1.93 -9.62 0.80
N ARG A 132 0.87 -9.92 1.57
CA ARG A 132 -0.52 -9.98 1.06
C ARG A 132 -0.98 -8.61 0.55
N CYS A 133 -0.72 -7.54 1.31
CA CYS A 133 -1.08 -6.18 0.90
C CYS A 133 -0.33 -5.77 -0.35
N ARG A 134 0.98 -6.04 -0.45
CA ARG A 134 1.77 -5.73 -1.64
C ARG A 134 1.17 -6.36 -2.90
N GLN A 135 0.80 -7.64 -2.81
CA GLN A 135 0.14 -8.35 -3.91
C GLN A 135 -1.24 -7.79 -4.24
N PHE A 136 -2.03 -7.41 -3.23
CA PHE A 136 -3.34 -6.80 -3.42
C PHE A 136 -3.25 -5.42 -4.08
N ILE A 137 -2.28 -4.60 -3.65
CA ILE A 137 -1.99 -3.29 -4.24
C ILE A 137 -1.61 -3.47 -5.71
N ARG A 138 -0.78 -4.47 -6.03
CA ARG A 138 -0.31 -4.75 -7.40
C ARG A 138 -1.42 -5.08 -8.39
N GLU A 139 -2.55 -5.59 -7.95
CA GLU A 139 -3.71 -5.83 -8.83
C GLU A 139 -4.31 -4.53 -9.37
N PHE A 140 -4.38 -3.50 -8.52
CA PHE A 140 -5.11 -2.26 -8.83
C PHE A 140 -4.22 -1.06 -9.12
N CYS A 141 -2.92 -1.17 -8.86
CA CYS A 141 -1.99 -0.06 -8.88
C CYS A 141 -0.78 -0.38 -9.77
N PRO A 142 -0.22 0.62 -10.48
CA PRO A 142 0.97 0.40 -11.29
C PRO A 142 2.20 0.16 -10.40
N LEU A 143 3.19 -0.52 -10.97
CA LEU A 143 4.42 -0.92 -10.25
C LEU A 143 5.27 0.28 -9.82
N ASP A 144 5.17 1.40 -10.51
CA ASP A 144 5.87 2.65 -10.19
C ASP A 144 5.13 3.51 -9.16
N MET A 145 3.94 3.09 -8.71
CA MET A 145 3.15 3.86 -7.73
C MET A 145 3.91 3.99 -6.40
N PRO A 146 4.03 5.21 -5.85
CA PRO A 146 4.62 5.44 -4.54
C PRO A 146 3.74 4.93 -3.40
N ILE A 147 4.39 4.23 -2.46
CA ILE A 147 3.84 3.84 -1.16
C ILE A 147 4.57 4.64 -0.07
N LEU A 148 3.85 5.51 0.60
CA LEU A 148 4.35 6.34 1.69
C LEU A 148 4.07 5.63 3.01
N MET A 149 5.11 5.32 3.76
CA MET A 149 5.01 4.61 5.04
C MET A 149 5.40 5.57 6.16
N PHE A 150 4.48 5.83 7.09
CA PHE A 150 4.66 6.73 8.22
C PHE A 150 4.73 5.96 9.54
N ASP A 151 5.63 6.36 10.42
CA ASP A 151 5.72 5.87 11.78
C ASP A 151 4.88 6.69 12.78
N LYS A 152 5.04 6.40 14.08
CA LYS A 152 4.34 7.11 15.17
C LYS A 152 4.71 8.58 15.31
N ASN A 153 5.89 8.99 14.83
CA ASN A 153 6.36 10.37 14.83
C ASN A 153 5.99 11.07 13.51
N GLU A 154 5.34 10.35 12.60
CA GLU A 154 5.09 10.76 11.21
C GLU A 154 6.38 10.95 10.40
N ASP A 155 7.50 10.39 10.85
CA ASP A 155 8.68 10.21 10.01
C ASP A 155 8.34 9.12 8.97
N PHE A 156 8.94 9.21 7.78
CA PHE A 156 8.47 8.49 6.61
C PHE A 156 9.56 7.86 5.77
N ILE A 157 9.16 6.81 5.05
CA ILE A 157 9.90 6.18 3.95
C ILE A 157 8.95 6.13 2.76
N VAL A 158 9.44 6.48 1.56
CA VAL A 158 8.69 6.28 0.31
C VAL A 158 9.37 5.21 -0.53
N MET A 159 8.59 4.26 -1.03
CA MET A 159 9.08 3.25 -1.96
C MET A 159 8.07 3.03 -3.08
N LYS A 160 8.55 2.74 -4.28
CA LYS A 160 7.68 2.25 -5.36
C LYS A 160 7.24 0.82 -5.06
N LEU A 161 6.07 0.45 -5.57
CA LEU A 161 5.54 -0.91 -5.42
C LEU A 161 6.50 -1.98 -5.98
N GLU A 162 7.18 -1.73 -7.10
CA GLU A 162 8.19 -2.62 -7.69
C GLU A 162 9.34 -2.95 -6.74
N ALA A 163 9.74 -2.00 -5.90
CA ALA A 163 10.82 -2.19 -4.93
C ALA A 163 10.34 -3.00 -3.72
N LEU A 164 9.05 -2.89 -3.38
CA LEU A 164 8.43 -3.67 -2.31
C LEU A 164 8.08 -5.10 -2.76
N LEU A 165 7.78 -5.30 -4.05
CA LEU A 165 7.39 -6.60 -4.61
C LEU A 165 8.12 -6.86 -5.93
N PRO A 166 9.45 -7.09 -5.89
CA PRO A 166 10.23 -7.33 -7.09
C PRO A 166 9.78 -8.63 -7.77
N LEU A 167 9.78 -8.63 -9.11
CA LEU A 167 9.36 -9.78 -9.93
C LEU A 167 7.95 -10.29 -9.57
N SER A 168 7.04 -9.37 -9.24
CA SER A 168 5.69 -9.69 -8.78
C SER A 168 4.91 -10.53 -9.80
N PHE A 169 4.14 -11.51 -9.32
CA PHE A 169 3.08 -12.13 -10.09
C PHE A 169 1.94 -11.12 -10.34
N GLY A 170 1.33 -11.14 -11.51
CA GLY A 170 0.26 -10.22 -11.88
C GLY A 170 -0.67 -10.70 -13.00
N PRO A 171 -1.61 -9.83 -13.44
CA PRO A 171 -2.55 -10.13 -14.51
C PRO A 171 -1.88 -10.66 -15.79
N GLU A 172 -0.69 -10.16 -16.14
CA GLU A 172 0.08 -10.60 -17.31
C GLU A 172 0.58 -12.05 -17.23
N ASN A 173 0.59 -12.66 -16.04
CA ASN A 173 0.97 -14.05 -15.86
C ASN A 173 -0.23 -15.01 -15.95
N LEU A 174 -1.45 -14.49 -15.95
CA LEU A 174 -2.67 -15.26 -16.11
C LEU A 174 -3.01 -15.35 -17.60
N LEU A 175 -3.16 -16.57 -18.10
CA LEU A 175 -3.72 -16.78 -19.44
C LEU A 175 -5.17 -16.25 -19.48
N PRO A 176 -5.61 -15.63 -20.58
CA PRO A 176 -7.00 -15.24 -20.75
C PRO A 176 -7.92 -16.44 -20.47
N PRO A 177 -9.09 -16.23 -19.85
CA PRO A 177 -10.08 -17.29 -19.67
C PRO A 177 -10.36 -17.99 -21.03
N GLY A 178 -10.04 -19.29 -21.11
CA GLY A 178 -10.18 -20.11 -22.32
C GLY A 178 -8.89 -20.39 -23.11
N ALA A 179 -7.84 -19.58 -22.95
CA ALA A 179 -6.56 -19.79 -23.65
C ALA A 179 -5.78 -21.00 -23.11
N ALA A 180 -5.86 -21.25 -21.79
CA ALA A 180 -5.25 -22.44 -21.18
C ALA A 180 -5.84 -23.76 -21.72
N ALA A 181 -7.14 -23.77 -22.01
CA ALA A 181 -7.82 -24.94 -22.58
C ALA A 181 -7.50 -25.15 -24.07
N ALA A 182 -7.06 -24.12 -24.80
CA ALA A 182 -6.56 -24.23 -26.17
C ALA A 182 -5.09 -24.68 -26.20
N ALA A 183 -4.25 -24.14 -25.30
CA ALA A 183 -2.84 -24.54 -25.17
C ALA A 183 -2.67 -26.03 -24.79
N ALA A 184 -3.53 -26.54 -23.90
CA ALA A 184 -3.54 -27.96 -23.52
C ALA A 184 -4.03 -28.91 -24.63
N ARG A 185 -4.65 -28.39 -25.69
CA ARG A 185 -5.17 -29.17 -26.83
C ARG A 185 -4.30 -29.09 -28.09
N GLY A 186 -3.25 -28.27 -28.09
CA GLY A 186 -2.40 -28.01 -29.26
C GLY A 186 -1.06 -28.74 -29.29
N SER A 187 -0.88 -29.79 -28.48
CA SER A 187 0.38 -30.55 -28.38
C SER A 187 0.21 -32.05 -28.68
N ALA A 188 -0.60 -32.39 -29.68
CA ALA A 188 -0.70 -33.73 -30.25
C ALA A 188 -0.51 -33.67 -31.77
#